data_AF-A0A413BQ93-F1
#
_entry.id   AF-A0A413BQ93-F1
#
_cell.length_a   1.000
_cell.length_b   1.000
_cell.length_c   1.000
_cell.angle_alpha   90.00
_cell.angle_beta   90.00
_cell.angle_gamma   90.00
#
_symmetry.space_group_name_H-M   'P 1'
#
loop_
_entity.id
_entity.type
_entity.pdbx_description
1 polymer ?
#
loop_
_entity_poly.entity_id
_entity_poly.type
_entity_poly.pdbx_seq_one_letter_code
_entity_poly.pdbx_strand_id
1 'polypeptide(L)'
;METLWKMVFYILNFTVYLFLIWWVVNKYLVATMAAASLEYWIFFFVIILLAVSSVGYWVAHYFWNSGYWGMFFKNMGIFLLALFVLVNKEVIETGSSDFCKRGKVFEWYMGISSPKYYSIVNIKTELLYPNGSKTVYDEYIYANSDWGNAQRSIGSSDKQEIPTKLHAKWLSYREGENGQLYEGTFDLPYDMILNLFRNGYIYQYTDSEIVKDEYTGISVGLAPGGVVALWVSGSHRRVQVGCWIADKLSADDELFASWGGQKKRVERLRSTDSYDNIPDHIKNKPIGQWEKYNQTYPYRYNVSFVDSEPESLLIETHYYNGERFQSGIDDTVIRSKACPKKITLIWKKGDDEYFACIQFEETYLFRSFEQMVVAPSFELCFAVNKGSNFIDCFLQGDGKRIELPDEYRKIKIFRNHKMVYGNYSQEGIEFWGEGYLY
;
A
#
# COMPACT_ATOMS: atom_id res chain seq x y z
N MET A 1 25.60 14.19 -55.94
CA MET A 1 24.43 14.98 -55.49
C MET A 1 23.27 14.07 -55.09
N GLU A 2 22.83 13.13 -55.94
CA GLU A 2 21.71 12.22 -55.64
C GLU A 2 21.86 11.35 -54.37
N THR A 3 23.05 10.80 -54.13
CA THR A 3 23.30 9.89 -52.99
C THR A 3 23.29 10.61 -51.64
N LEU A 4 23.78 11.84 -51.59
CA LEU A 4 23.81 12.67 -50.38
C LEU A 4 22.40 13.12 -50.00
N TRP A 5 21.59 13.53 -50.97
CA TRP A 5 20.18 13.89 -50.76
C TRP A 5 19.35 12.70 -50.31
N LYS A 6 19.61 11.49 -50.83
CA LYS A 6 19.01 10.25 -50.33
C LYS A 6 19.38 10.02 -48.86
N MET A 7 20.67 10.09 -48.50
CA MET A 7 21.11 9.93 -47.11
C MET A 7 20.48 10.95 -46.15
N VAL A 8 20.44 12.24 -46.53
CA VAL A 8 19.81 13.29 -45.73
C VAL A 8 18.31 13.03 -45.56
N PHE A 9 17.62 12.59 -46.61
CA PHE A 9 16.21 12.22 -46.56
C PHE A 9 15.94 11.01 -45.65
N TYR A 10 16.81 9.99 -45.66
CA TYR A 10 16.72 8.83 -44.76
C TYR A 10 16.94 9.21 -43.30
N ILE A 11 17.92 10.09 -43.01
CA ILE A 11 18.21 10.55 -41.65
C ILE A 11 17.03 11.37 -41.11
N LEU A 12 16.52 12.33 -41.88
CA LEU A 12 15.35 13.14 -41.49
C LEU A 12 14.11 12.28 -41.21
N ASN A 13 13.82 11.29 -42.06
CA ASN A 13 12.70 10.37 -41.81
C ASN A 13 12.91 9.53 -40.56
N PHE A 14 14.14 9.05 -40.31
CA PHE A 14 14.45 8.29 -39.11
C PHE A 14 14.33 9.15 -37.84
N THR A 15 14.73 10.42 -37.89
CA THR A 15 14.57 11.35 -36.77
C THR A 15 13.09 11.66 -36.49
N VAL A 16 12.28 11.88 -37.52
CA VAL A 16 10.82 12.06 -37.37
C VAL A 16 10.17 10.80 -36.79
N TYR A 17 10.61 9.62 -37.23
CA TYR A 17 10.14 8.33 -36.69
C TYR A 17 10.48 8.16 -35.20
N LEU A 18 11.71 8.47 -34.79
CA LEU A 18 12.10 8.45 -33.38
C LEU A 18 11.33 9.47 -32.55
N PHE A 19 11.08 10.67 -33.09
CA PHE A 19 10.31 11.69 -32.41
C PHE A 19 8.84 11.29 -32.22
N LEU A 20 8.21 10.68 -33.23
CA LEU A 20 6.83 10.20 -33.13
C LEU A 20 6.70 9.04 -32.13
N ILE A 21 7.66 8.10 -32.13
CA ILE A 21 7.70 7.04 -31.11
C ILE A 21 7.86 7.64 -29.72
N TRP A 22 8.83 8.54 -29.53
CA TRP A 22 9.05 9.21 -28.25
C TRP A 22 7.81 9.97 -27.79
N TRP A 23 7.14 10.69 -28.69
CA TRP A 23 5.93 11.46 -28.38
C TRP A 23 4.75 10.57 -27.98
N VAL A 24 4.53 9.45 -28.70
CA VAL A 24 3.48 8.47 -28.36
C VAL A 24 3.78 7.78 -27.02
N VAL A 25 5.01 7.35 -26.79
CA VAL A 25 5.43 6.69 -25.55
C VAL A 25 5.34 7.65 -24.36
N ASN A 26 5.88 8.86 -24.48
CA ASN A 26 5.92 9.83 -23.37
C ASN A 26 4.53 10.36 -23.00
N LYS A 27 3.64 10.54 -24.00
CA LYS A 27 2.32 11.14 -23.77
C LYS A 27 1.22 10.14 -23.38
N TYR A 28 1.35 8.87 -23.76
CA TYR A 28 0.28 7.88 -23.57
C TYR A 28 0.70 6.64 -22.76
N LEU A 29 1.95 6.18 -22.81
CA LEU A 29 2.39 5.04 -21.99
C LEU A 29 2.61 5.41 -20.52
N VAL A 30 2.99 6.67 -20.23
CA VAL A 30 3.19 7.13 -18.84
C VAL A 30 1.85 7.34 -18.12
N ALA A 31 0.75 7.54 -18.85
CA ALA A 31 -0.55 7.90 -18.28
C ALA A 31 -1.47 6.71 -17.93
N THR A 32 -1.19 5.48 -18.40
CA THR A 32 -2.16 4.36 -18.30
C THR A 32 -1.64 3.07 -17.69
N MET A 33 -0.48 3.04 -17.02
CA MET A 33 0.08 1.77 -16.56
C MET A 33 -0.28 1.42 -15.11
N ALA A 34 -1.37 0.68 -14.97
CA ALA A 34 -1.51 -0.39 -13.99
C ALA A 34 -1.59 -1.73 -14.73
N ALA A 35 -0.72 -2.68 -14.36
CA ALA A 35 -0.69 -4.08 -14.81
C ALA A 35 -0.23 -4.37 -16.27
N ALA A 36 1.09 -4.34 -16.47
CA ALA A 36 1.90 -5.22 -17.34
C ALA A 36 3.28 -4.55 -17.45
N SER A 37 4.37 -5.30 -17.33
CA SER A 37 5.72 -4.72 -17.37
C SER A 37 5.91 -3.93 -18.66
N LEU A 38 6.36 -2.68 -18.53
CA LEU A 38 6.67 -1.72 -19.59
C LEU A 38 7.40 -2.37 -20.78
N GLU A 39 8.23 -3.36 -20.47
CA GLU A 39 9.03 -4.14 -21.41
C GLU A 39 8.19 -4.99 -22.38
N TYR A 40 7.08 -5.58 -21.94
CA TYR A 40 6.26 -6.48 -22.78
C TYR A 40 5.47 -5.72 -23.85
N TRP A 41 4.92 -4.56 -23.48
CA TRP A 41 4.20 -3.70 -24.43
C TRP A 41 5.14 -3.00 -25.40
N ILE A 42 6.32 -2.56 -24.94
CA ILE A 42 7.36 -2.03 -25.83
C ILE A 42 7.81 -3.13 -26.80
N PHE A 43 8.06 -4.35 -26.32
CA PHE A 43 8.48 -5.47 -27.15
C PHE A 43 7.43 -5.87 -28.19
N PHE A 44 6.15 -5.99 -27.79
CA PHE A 44 5.05 -6.28 -28.69
C PHE A 44 4.86 -5.20 -29.77
N PHE A 45 4.99 -3.92 -29.38
CA PHE A 45 4.89 -2.78 -30.28
C PHE A 45 6.06 -2.73 -31.27
N VAL A 46 7.28 -3.03 -30.81
CA VAL A 46 8.47 -3.14 -31.67
C VAL A 46 8.32 -4.28 -32.68
N ILE A 47 7.75 -5.42 -32.29
CA ILE A 47 7.52 -6.56 -33.20
C ILE A 47 6.50 -6.21 -34.28
N ILE A 48 5.37 -5.59 -33.92
CA ILE A 48 4.36 -5.17 -34.91
C ILE A 48 4.95 -4.16 -35.90
N LEU A 49 5.71 -3.18 -35.40
CA LEU A 49 6.37 -2.19 -36.25
C LEU A 49 7.41 -2.81 -37.18
N LEU A 50 8.20 -3.77 -36.69
CA LEU A 50 9.16 -4.51 -37.50
C LEU A 50 8.44 -5.35 -38.56
N ALA A 51 7.36 -6.05 -38.22
CA ALA A 51 6.58 -6.86 -39.15
C ALA A 51 5.93 -6.01 -40.26
N VAL A 52 5.25 -4.92 -39.90
CA VAL A 52 4.63 -4.00 -40.88
C VAL A 52 5.70 -3.36 -41.77
N SER A 53 6.86 -3.00 -41.22
CA SER A 53 7.95 -2.44 -42.02
C SER A 53 8.56 -3.45 -43.00
N SER A 54 8.72 -4.71 -42.56
CA SER A 54 9.35 -5.77 -43.36
C SER A 54 8.44 -6.21 -44.50
N VAL A 55 7.14 -6.34 -44.24
CA VAL A 55 6.14 -6.69 -45.25
C VAL A 55 5.95 -5.54 -46.25
N GLY A 56 5.88 -4.30 -45.80
CA GLY A 56 5.78 -3.13 -46.69
C GLY A 56 6.99 -2.99 -47.62
N TYR A 57 8.19 -3.29 -47.11
CA TYR A 57 9.41 -3.29 -47.92
C TYR A 57 9.43 -4.42 -48.95
N TRP A 58 8.99 -5.62 -48.56
CA TRP A 58 8.88 -6.77 -49.46
C TRP A 58 7.90 -6.54 -50.61
N VAL A 59 6.70 -6.02 -50.30
CA VAL A 59 5.67 -5.74 -51.32
C VAL A 59 6.14 -4.65 -52.29
N ALA A 60 6.76 -3.58 -51.80
CA ALA A 60 7.26 -2.52 -52.66
C ALA A 60 8.45 -2.95 -53.54
N HIS A 61 9.31 -3.82 -53.02
CA HIS A 61 10.39 -4.41 -53.80
C HIS A 61 9.85 -5.35 -54.89
N TYR A 62 8.88 -6.20 -54.54
CA TYR A 62 8.29 -7.18 -55.46
C TYR A 62 7.55 -6.54 -56.64
N PHE A 63 6.77 -5.48 -56.40
CA PHE A 63 5.94 -4.87 -57.45
C PHE A 63 6.58 -3.68 -58.18
N TRP A 64 7.50 -2.95 -57.55
CA TRP A 64 8.03 -1.69 -58.12
C TRP A 64 9.54 -1.58 -58.14
N ASN A 65 10.28 -2.60 -57.67
CA ASN A 65 11.74 -2.64 -57.63
C ASN A 65 12.38 -1.34 -57.07
N SER A 66 11.67 -0.70 -56.12
CA SER A 66 12.01 0.63 -55.61
C SER A 66 11.74 0.68 -54.11
N GLY A 67 12.82 0.83 -53.32
CA GLY A 67 12.75 0.98 -51.87
C GLY A 67 12.01 2.24 -51.40
N TYR A 68 11.78 3.20 -52.30
CA TYR A 68 11.04 4.43 -52.00
C TYR A 68 9.56 4.17 -51.70
N TRP A 69 8.91 3.28 -52.46
CA TRP A 69 7.51 2.92 -52.23
C TRP A 69 7.32 2.14 -50.93
N GLY A 70 8.32 1.35 -50.52
CA GLY A 70 8.29 0.60 -49.26
C GLY A 70 8.27 1.52 -48.04
N MET A 71 9.02 2.63 -48.08
CA MET A 71 8.98 3.66 -47.04
C MET A 71 7.66 4.43 -47.03
N PHE A 72 7.11 4.75 -48.21
CA PHE A 72 5.81 5.43 -48.31
C PHE A 72 4.69 4.59 -47.66
N PHE A 73 4.60 3.29 -47.98
CA PHE A 73 3.60 2.40 -47.38
C PHE A 73 3.85 2.17 -45.87
N LYS A 74 5.10 2.13 -45.41
CA LYS A 74 5.43 2.07 -43.97
C LYS A 74 4.93 3.32 -43.24
N ASN A 75 5.22 4.50 -43.76
CA ASN A 75 4.80 5.77 -43.16
C ASN A 75 3.27 5.93 -43.20
N MET A 76 2.63 5.50 -44.28
CA MET A 76 1.17 5.51 -44.39
C MET A 76 0.52 4.52 -43.41
N GLY A 77 1.10 3.34 -43.20
CA GLY A 77 0.66 2.38 -42.18
C GLY A 77 0.74 2.95 -40.76
N ILE A 78 1.83 3.64 -40.43
CA ILE A 78 2.00 4.30 -39.12
C ILE A 78 1.01 5.45 -38.96
N PHE A 79 0.77 6.24 -40.01
CA PHE A 79 -0.20 7.33 -40.00
C PHE A 79 -1.64 6.82 -39.82
N LEU A 80 -2.01 5.74 -40.51
CA LEU A 80 -3.31 5.08 -40.34
C LEU A 80 -3.45 4.44 -38.96
N LEU A 81 -2.37 3.90 -38.38
CA LEU A 81 -2.37 3.39 -37.01
C LEU A 81 -2.54 4.53 -36.00
N ALA A 82 -1.86 5.67 -36.20
CA ALA A 82 -2.03 6.86 -35.37
C ALA A 82 -3.45 7.42 -35.46
N LEU A 83 -4.04 7.44 -36.66
CA LEU A 83 -5.45 7.78 -36.88
C LEU A 83 -6.39 6.78 -36.22
N PHE A 84 -6.10 5.48 -36.31
CA PHE A 84 -6.89 4.45 -35.63
C PHE A 84 -6.84 4.63 -34.10
N VAL A 85 -5.67 4.92 -33.52
CA VAL A 85 -5.52 5.24 -32.10
C VAL A 85 -6.25 6.54 -31.73
N LEU A 86 -6.20 7.57 -32.59
CA LEU A 86 -6.93 8.84 -32.41
C LEU A 86 -8.45 8.67 -32.48
N VAL A 87 -8.96 7.84 -33.40
CA VAL A 87 -10.39 7.56 -33.56
C VAL A 87 -10.89 6.68 -32.42
N ASN A 88 -10.08 5.73 -31.95
CA ASN A 88 -10.40 4.89 -30.78
C ASN A 88 -10.06 5.57 -29.45
N LYS A 89 -9.60 6.83 -29.46
CA LYS A 89 -9.36 7.61 -28.24
C LYS A 89 -10.62 7.67 -27.38
N GLU A 90 -11.78 7.91 -27.99
CA GLU A 90 -13.07 7.89 -27.28
C GLU A 90 -13.44 6.49 -26.78
N VAL A 91 -13.04 5.40 -27.45
CA VAL A 91 -13.32 4.01 -27.02
C VAL A 91 -12.44 3.57 -25.85
N ILE A 92 -11.17 4.01 -25.83
CA ILE A 92 -10.23 3.78 -24.72
C ILE A 92 -10.60 4.66 -23.52
N GLU A 93 -10.98 5.92 -23.77
CA GLU A 93 -11.56 6.81 -22.74
C GLU A 93 -12.95 6.34 -22.29
N THR A 94 -13.74 5.64 -23.12
CA THR A 94 -15.04 5.09 -22.72
C THR A 94 -14.96 3.73 -22.03
N GLY A 95 -13.91 2.93 -22.29
CA GLY A 95 -13.48 1.85 -21.41
C GLY A 95 -13.10 2.37 -20.02
N SER A 96 -12.50 3.58 -19.94
CA SER A 96 -12.35 4.36 -18.71
C SER A 96 -13.68 5.01 -18.24
N SER A 97 -14.65 5.27 -19.12
CA SER A 97 -15.91 5.92 -18.75
C SER A 97 -16.88 5.04 -17.97
N ASP A 98 -16.77 3.70 -18.07
CA ASP A 98 -17.43 2.82 -17.10
C ASP A 98 -16.84 2.98 -15.69
N PHE A 99 -15.60 3.48 -15.55
CA PHE A 99 -14.99 3.90 -14.27
C PHE A 99 -15.46 5.28 -13.80
N CYS A 100 -15.79 6.19 -14.73
CA CYS A 100 -16.40 7.49 -14.41
C CYS A 100 -17.89 7.39 -14.01
N LYS A 101 -18.53 6.23 -14.20
CA LYS A 101 -19.92 5.97 -13.78
C LYS A 101 -20.07 5.64 -12.29
N ARG A 102 -18.99 5.31 -11.56
CA ARG A 102 -19.08 5.24 -10.09
C ARG A 102 -19.18 6.66 -9.54
N GLY A 103 -20.33 6.95 -8.95
CA GLY A 103 -20.69 8.26 -8.40
C GLY A 103 -19.68 8.81 -7.39
N LYS A 104 -19.89 10.05 -6.94
CA LYS A 104 -19.01 10.70 -5.94
C LYS A 104 -19.39 10.37 -4.49
N VAL A 105 -20.43 9.55 -4.31
CA VAL A 105 -21.00 9.17 -3.02
C VAL A 105 -20.86 7.67 -2.82
N PHE A 106 -20.40 7.30 -1.63
CA PHE A 106 -20.08 5.92 -1.25
C PHE A 106 -20.63 5.63 0.14
N GLU A 107 -20.93 4.37 0.41
CA GLU A 107 -21.23 3.92 1.77
C GLU A 107 -19.91 3.60 2.47
N TRP A 108 -19.58 4.37 3.50
CA TRP A 108 -18.36 4.17 4.27
C TRP A 108 -18.48 4.68 5.69
N TYR A 109 -17.69 4.08 6.58
CA TYR A 109 -17.62 4.45 7.99
C TYR A 109 -16.32 5.21 8.30
N MET A 110 -16.36 6.07 9.30
CA MET A 110 -15.13 6.61 9.88
C MET A 110 -14.72 5.82 11.12
N GLY A 111 -13.43 5.85 11.44
CA GLY A 111 -13.02 5.64 12.81
C GLY A 111 -11.80 6.46 13.19
N ILE A 112 -11.59 6.62 14.49
CA ILE A 112 -10.38 7.21 15.05
C ILE A 112 -9.50 6.08 15.59
N SER A 113 -8.22 6.13 15.27
CA SER A 113 -7.21 5.21 15.78
C SER A 113 -6.09 5.99 16.46
N SER A 114 -5.40 5.33 17.38
CA SER A 114 -4.12 5.79 17.90
C SER A 114 -3.20 4.60 18.05
N PRO A 115 -1.90 4.81 18.23
CA PRO A 115 -0.98 3.70 18.40
C PRO A 115 -1.26 3.00 19.73
N LYS A 116 -1.24 1.66 19.71
CA LYS A 116 -1.41 0.82 20.90
C LYS A 116 -0.48 1.28 22.02
N TYR A 117 -1.02 1.44 23.24
CA TYR A 117 -0.35 1.99 24.44
C TYR A 117 -0.01 3.48 24.40
N TYR A 118 -0.28 4.17 23.30
CA TYR A 118 -0.15 5.63 23.16
C TYR A 118 -1.53 6.27 23.04
N SER A 119 -2.39 5.93 23.99
CA SER A 119 -3.76 6.40 24.06
C SER A 119 -3.84 7.93 24.09
N ILE A 120 -4.87 8.46 23.43
CA ILE A 120 -5.17 9.89 23.33
C ILE A 120 -6.63 10.15 23.70
N VAL A 121 -6.98 11.42 23.90
CA VAL A 121 -8.37 11.89 23.93
C VAL A 121 -8.61 12.72 22.69
N ASN A 122 -9.43 12.22 21.76
CA ASN A 122 -9.95 13.03 20.66
C ASN A 122 -10.85 14.12 21.26
N ILE A 123 -10.51 15.39 21.07
CA ILE A 123 -11.36 16.51 21.49
C ILE A 123 -12.35 16.81 20.38
N LYS A 124 -11.84 16.88 19.15
CA LYS A 124 -12.62 17.19 17.96
C LYS A 124 -11.94 16.68 16.70
N THR A 125 -12.68 15.97 15.86
CA THR A 125 -12.26 15.63 14.50
C THR A 125 -13.38 16.04 13.54
N GLU A 126 -13.07 16.83 12.52
CA GLU A 126 -14.02 17.26 11.49
C GLU A 126 -13.57 16.85 10.10
N LEU A 127 -14.49 16.29 9.33
CA LEU A 127 -14.34 16.05 7.90
C LEU A 127 -15.13 17.10 7.13
N LEU A 128 -14.47 17.83 6.23
CA LEU A 128 -15.10 18.87 5.41
C LEU A 128 -15.26 18.39 3.97
N TYR A 129 -16.43 18.60 3.39
CA TYR A 129 -16.81 18.08 2.07
C TYR A 129 -16.82 19.17 0.99
N PRO A 130 -16.72 18.80 -0.31
CA PRO A 130 -16.77 19.75 -1.41
C PRO A 130 -18.01 20.67 -1.42
N ASN A 131 -19.15 20.16 -0.95
CA ASN A 131 -20.41 20.90 -0.87
C ASN A 131 -20.48 21.88 0.32
N GLY A 132 -19.41 22.00 1.11
CA GLY A 132 -19.33 22.87 2.28
C GLY A 132 -19.94 22.28 3.55
N SER A 133 -20.53 21.09 3.50
CA SER A 133 -20.97 20.38 4.70
C SER A 133 -19.77 19.87 5.48
N LYS A 134 -20.01 19.53 6.75
CA LYS A 134 -19.01 18.89 7.60
C LYS A 134 -19.64 17.83 8.48
N THR A 135 -18.87 16.80 8.78
CA THR A 135 -19.20 15.84 9.84
C THR A 135 -18.25 16.06 11.00
N VAL A 136 -18.78 16.15 12.22
CA VAL A 136 -18.04 16.46 13.44
C VAL A 136 -18.08 15.26 14.38
N TYR A 137 -16.92 14.91 14.92
CA TYR A 137 -16.71 13.79 15.83
C TYR A 137 -16.05 14.31 17.09
N ASP A 138 -16.88 14.53 18.11
CA ASP A 138 -16.47 15.11 19.39
C ASP A 138 -16.13 14.06 20.44
N GLU A 139 -15.52 14.53 21.53
CA GLU A 139 -15.00 13.81 22.70
C GLU A 139 -15.73 12.52 23.07
N TYR A 140 -15.19 11.35 22.67
CA TYR A 140 -15.50 10.05 23.31
C TYR A 140 -14.63 8.83 22.88
N ILE A 141 -13.36 8.99 22.53
CA ILE A 141 -12.56 7.81 22.08
C ILE A 141 -11.25 7.70 22.83
N TYR A 142 -11.23 6.76 23.79
CA TYR A 142 -10.01 6.12 24.28
C TYR A 142 -9.54 5.16 23.20
N ALA A 143 -8.69 5.63 22.31
CA ALA A 143 -8.12 4.76 21.30
C ALA A 143 -7.02 3.92 21.98
N ASN A 144 -7.35 2.69 22.37
CA ASN A 144 -6.36 1.63 22.54
C ASN A 144 -6.49 0.67 21.36
N SER A 145 -6.53 1.23 20.16
CA SER A 145 -6.65 0.48 18.92
C SER A 145 -5.27 0.22 18.31
N ASP A 146 -5.22 -0.67 17.32
CA ASP A 146 -4.01 -0.82 16.52
C ASP A 146 -3.89 0.39 15.57
N TRP A 147 -2.67 0.89 15.36
CA TRP A 147 -2.40 2.01 14.45
C TRP A 147 -2.94 1.71 13.04
N GLY A 148 -3.81 2.60 12.53
CA GLY A 148 -4.55 2.42 11.28
C GLY A 148 -5.83 1.57 11.39
N ASN A 149 -6.00 0.79 12.48
CA ASN A 149 -7.16 -0.04 12.71
C ASN A 149 -8.15 0.65 13.67
N ALA A 150 -8.93 1.58 13.16
CA ALA A 150 -9.92 2.21 14.01
C ALA A 150 -11.03 1.22 14.41
N GLN A 151 -11.42 1.24 15.69
CA GLN A 151 -12.67 0.61 16.10
C GLN A 151 -13.81 1.31 15.34
N ARG A 152 -14.69 0.54 14.67
CA ARG A 152 -15.80 1.08 13.88
C ARG A 152 -16.56 2.11 14.72
N SER A 153 -16.46 3.38 14.36
CA SER A 153 -17.11 4.47 15.07
C SER A 153 -18.22 4.98 14.16
N ILE A 154 -19.47 4.62 14.46
CA ILE A 154 -20.68 5.14 13.80
C ILE A 154 -20.63 4.98 12.27
N GLY A 155 -21.12 3.84 11.75
CA GLY A 155 -21.36 3.71 10.32
C GLY A 155 -22.50 4.64 9.89
N SER A 156 -22.35 5.38 8.80
CA SER A 156 -23.52 5.90 8.10
C SER A 156 -24.10 4.75 7.28
N SER A 157 -25.39 4.47 7.44
CA SER A 157 -26.12 3.64 6.47
C SER A 157 -26.28 4.34 5.11
N ASP A 158 -26.00 5.64 5.08
CA ASP A 158 -26.27 6.51 3.95
C ASP A 158 -24.99 6.79 3.16
N LYS A 159 -25.15 6.89 1.84
CA LYS A 159 -24.05 7.24 0.93
C LYS A 159 -23.64 8.69 1.16
N GLN A 160 -22.35 8.92 1.35
CA GLN A 160 -21.77 10.24 1.58
C GLN A 160 -20.57 10.48 0.65
N GLU A 161 -20.26 11.75 0.39
CA GLU A 161 -19.10 12.12 -0.43
C GLU A 161 -17.78 11.79 0.27
N ILE A 162 -16.68 11.88 -0.47
CA ILE A 162 -15.33 11.82 0.10
C ILE A 162 -14.94 13.21 0.62
N PRO A 163 -14.38 13.33 1.84
CA PRO A 163 -13.94 14.61 2.38
C PRO A 163 -12.74 15.18 1.62
N THR A 164 -12.64 16.51 1.62
CA THR A 164 -11.53 17.27 1.03
C THR A 164 -10.56 17.82 2.06
N LYS A 165 -11.01 17.99 3.32
CA LYS A 165 -10.16 18.41 4.42
C LYS A 165 -10.46 17.64 5.69
N LEU A 166 -9.44 17.53 6.54
CA LEU A 166 -9.49 16.98 7.88
C LEU A 166 -9.05 18.06 8.86
N HIS A 167 -9.88 18.35 9.86
CA HIS A 167 -9.49 19.10 11.05
C HIS A 167 -9.41 18.13 12.24
N ALA A 168 -8.37 18.22 13.05
CA ALA A 168 -8.21 17.38 14.22
C ALA A 168 -7.64 18.18 15.39
N LYS A 169 -8.21 17.97 16.57
CA LYS A 169 -7.76 18.48 17.87
C LYS A 169 -7.81 17.36 18.89
N TRP A 170 -6.70 17.10 19.58
CA TRP A 170 -6.63 16.02 20.57
C TRP A 170 -5.64 16.30 21.69
N LEU A 171 -5.85 15.62 22.81
CA LEU A 171 -4.95 15.60 23.95
C LEU A 171 -4.19 14.27 23.96
N SER A 172 -2.87 14.36 23.80
CA SER A 172 -1.96 13.27 24.09
C SER A 172 -1.59 13.30 25.57
N TYR A 173 -2.34 12.55 26.37
CA TYR A 173 -2.17 12.57 27.83
C TYR A 173 -0.99 11.73 28.32
N ARG A 174 -0.14 11.21 27.43
CA ARG A 174 1.09 10.47 27.79
C ARG A 174 2.36 11.31 27.64
N GLU A 175 2.24 12.56 27.20
CA GLU A 175 3.35 13.47 27.00
C GLU A 175 3.46 14.49 28.13
N GLY A 176 4.61 14.56 28.80
CA GLY A 176 4.85 15.55 29.88
C GLY A 176 3.96 15.38 31.11
N GLU A 177 4.01 16.32 32.05
CA GLU A 177 3.19 16.25 33.27
C GLU A 177 1.70 16.55 32.99
N ASN A 178 1.44 17.55 32.15
CA ASN A 178 0.09 18.06 31.87
C ASN A 178 -0.55 17.45 30.62
N GLY A 179 0.07 16.48 29.95
CA GLY A 179 -0.33 16.10 28.59
C GLY A 179 0.06 17.17 27.57
N GLN A 180 -0.03 16.82 26.28
CA GLN A 180 0.22 17.74 25.18
C GLN A 180 -1.00 17.85 24.28
N LEU A 181 -1.48 19.08 24.06
CA LEU A 181 -2.54 19.38 23.10
C LEU A 181 -1.97 19.59 21.70
N TYR A 182 -2.69 19.10 20.70
CA TYR A 182 -2.38 19.26 19.30
C TYR A 182 -3.61 19.69 18.52
N GLU A 183 -3.42 20.51 17.49
CA GLU A 183 -4.48 20.93 16.59
C GLU A 183 -3.93 21.17 15.18
N GLY A 184 -4.68 20.79 14.15
CA GLY A 184 -4.27 20.97 12.77
C GLY A 184 -5.43 20.81 11.78
N THR A 185 -5.27 21.43 10.60
CA THR A 185 -6.19 21.28 9.47
C THR A 185 -5.39 20.93 8.22
N PHE A 186 -5.79 19.86 7.53
CA PHE A 186 -5.03 19.25 6.46
C PHE A 186 -5.90 19.07 5.22
N ASP A 187 -5.35 19.41 4.06
CA ASP A 187 -5.97 19.08 2.77
C ASP A 187 -5.77 17.59 2.48
N LEU A 188 -6.86 16.92 2.12
CA LEU A 188 -6.85 15.50 1.81
C LEU A 188 -6.53 15.27 0.33
N PRO A 189 -5.79 14.20 -0.01
CA PRO A 189 -5.51 13.83 -1.40
C PRO A 189 -6.78 13.25 -2.05
N TYR A 190 -7.73 14.13 -2.34
CA TYR A 190 -9.09 13.79 -2.76
C TYR A 190 -9.12 12.82 -3.95
N ASP A 191 -8.33 13.09 -5.00
CA ASP A 191 -8.30 12.26 -6.19
C ASP A 191 -7.77 10.84 -5.90
N MET A 192 -6.77 10.71 -5.03
CA MET A 192 -6.23 9.41 -4.62
C MET A 192 -7.29 8.61 -3.85
N ILE A 193 -7.95 9.24 -2.87
CA ILE A 193 -8.98 8.59 -2.06
C ILE A 193 -10.16 8.19 -2.95
N LEU A 194 -10.65 9.10 -3.80
CA LEU A 194 -11.73 8.84 -4.74
C LEU A 194 -11.40 7.68 -5.68
N ASN A 195 -10.16 7.61 -6.17
CA ASN A 195 -9.70 6.53 -7.03
C ASN A 195 -9.69 5.18 -6.31
N LEU A 196 -9.30 5.15 -5.02
CA LEU A 196 -9.39 3.93 -4.21
C LEU A 196 -10.84 3.46 -4.06
N PHE A 197 -11.76 4.34 -3.62
CA PHE A 197 -13.18 4.01 -3.48
C PHE A 197 -13.83 3.56 -4.80
N ARG A 198 -13.46 4.17 -5.92
CA ARG A 198 -13.95 3.76 -7.24
C ARG A 198 -13.41 2.41 -7.68
N ASN A 199 -12.13 2.14 -7.48
CA ASN A 199 -11.53 0.94 -8.05
C ASN A 199 -11.68 -0.27 -7.14
N GLY A 200 -11.82 -0.06 -5.84
CA GLY A 200 -11.69 -1.11 -4.85
C GLY A 200 -10.30 -1.74 -4.92
N TYR A 201 -10.21 -3.00 -4.53
CA TYR A 201 -8.99 -3.79 -4.62
C TYR A 201 -9.32 -5.25 -4.89
N ILE A 202 -8.31 -5.99 -5.35
CA ILE A 202 -8.38 -7.45 -5.43
C ILE A 202 -7.64 -8.06 -4.24
N TYR A 203 -8.12 -9.20 -3.77
CA TYR A 203 -7.47 -10.05 -2.78
C TYR A 203 -7.71 -11.52 -3.15
N GLN A 204 -6.95 -12.42 -2.53
CA GLN A 204 -7.02 -13.85 -2.78
C GLN A 204 -7.46 -14.58 -1.52
N TYR A 205 -8.35 -15.56 -1.64
CA TYR A 205 -8.71 -16.50 -0.57
C TYR A 205 -7.71 -17.65 -0.48
N THR A 206 -7.78 -18.44 0.60
CA THR A 206 -6.89 -19.57 0.84
C THR A 206 -7.05 -20.70 -0.18
N ASP A 207 -8.17 -20.78 -0.89
CA ASP A 207 -8.43 -21.70 -2.00
C ASP A 207 -7.95 -21.18 -3.37
N SER A 208 -7.24 -20.05 -3.38
CA SER A 208 -6.75 -19.34 -4.55
C SER A 208 -7.82 -18.61 -5.39
N GLU A 209 -9.05 -18.47 -4.89
CA GLU A 209 -10.03 -17.59 -5.54
C GLU A 209 -9.60 -16.12 -5.44
N ILE A 210 -9.57 -15.41 -6.58
CA ILE A 210 -9.30 -13.97 -6.64
C ILE A 210 -10.62 -13.22 -6.65
N VAL A 211 -10.84 -12.39 -5.63
CA VAL A 211 -12.07 -11.63 -5.44
C VAL A 211 -11.78 -10.13 -5.44
N LYS A 212 -12.72 -9.36 -5.99
CA LYS A 212 -12.73 -7.91 -5.93
C LYS A 212 -13.57 -7.45 -4.74
N ASP A 213 -13.03 -6.54 -3.94
CA ASP A 213 -13.69 -5.92 -2.79
C ASP A 213 -13.58 -4.40 -2.86
N GLU A 214 -14.38 -3.71 -2.05
CA GLU A 214 -14.46 -2.26 -2.02
C GLU A 214 -13.84 -1.70 -0.75
N TYR A 215 -13.37 -0.46 -0.83
CA TYR A 215 -13.01 0.30 0.36
C TYR A 215 -14.28 0.86 0.98
N THR A 216 -14.44 0.67 2.28
CA THR A 216 -15.65 1.01 3.03
C THR A 216 -15.34 1.80 4.30
N GLY A 217 -14.08 2.17 4.53
CA GLY A 217 -13.66 2.86 5.74
C GLY A 217 -12.64 3.97 5.50
N ILE A 218 -12.75 5.05 6.26
CA ILE A 218 -11.73 6.08 6.42
C ILE A 218 -11.31 6.09 7.90
N SER A 219 -10.02 5.91 8.17
CA SER A 219 -9.49 5.92 9.53
C SER A 219 -8.58 7.13 9.74
N VAL A 220 -8.84 7.92 10.78
CA VAL A 220 -7.96 9.02 11.22
C VAL A 220 -7.10 8.53 12.37
N GLY A 221 -5.79 8.58 12.21
CA GLY A 221 -4.80 8.23 13.22
C GLY A 221 -4.29 9.46 13.93
N LEU A 222 -4.45 9.50 15.25
CA LEU A 222 -3.93 10.57 16.10
C LEU A 222 -2.88 9.97 17.04
N ALA A 223 -1.68 10.53 17.04
CA ALA A 223 -0.57 9.99 17.82
C ALA A 223 0.20 11.08 18.58
N PRO A 224 0.95 10.68 19.62
CA PRO A 224 1.89 11.56 20.30
C PRO A 224 2.92 12.19 19.37
N GLY A 225 3.43 13.36 19.73
CA GLY A 225 4.34 14.13 18.88
C GLY A 225 3.64 14.88 17.73
N GLY A 226 2.30 14.92 17.73
CA GLY A 226 1.51 15.71 16.77
C GLY A 226 1.20 14.99 15.47
N VAL A 227 1.46 13.69 15.36
CA VAL A 227 1.27 12.97 14.09
C VAL A 227 -0.20 12.70 13.83
N VAL A 228 -0.64 13.07 12.62
CA VAL A 228 -1.95 12.75 12.06
C VAL A 228 -1.76 11.88 10.83
N ALA A 229 -2.40 10.72 10.77
CA ALA A 229 -2.38 9.86 9.59
C ALA A 229 -3.80 9.58 9.11
N LEU A 230 -3.96 9.31 7.82
CA LEU A 230 -5.24 8.94 7.22
C LEU A 230 -5.06 7.64 6.43
N TRP A 231 -5.97 6.68 6.65
CA TRP A 231 -6.04 5.46 5.85
C TRP A 231 -7.40 5.30 5.21
N VAL A 232 -7.38 4.67 4.03
CA VAL A 232 -8.57 4.11 3.39
C VAL A 232 -8.53 2.60 3.59
N SER A 233 -9.62 2.04 4.12
CA SER A 233 -9.69 0.66 4.62
C SER A 233 -10.83 -0.12 3.97
N GLY A 234 -10.55 -1.38 3.66
CA GLY A 234 -11.53 -2.43 3.40
C GLY A 234 -11.18 -3.67 4.23
N SER A 235 -11.90 -4.76 4.01
CA SER A 235 -11.80 -6.01 4.79
C SER A 235 -10.38 -6.62 4.82
N HIS A 236 -9.66 -6.57 3.69
CA HIS A 236 -8.34 -7.22 3.53
C HIS A 236 -7.24 -6.25 3.07
N ARG A 237 -7.55 -4.96 2.95
CA ARG A 237 -6.60 -3.96 2.49
C ARG A 237 -6.78 -2.64 3.21
N ARG A 238 -5.67 -2.06 3.65
CA ARG A 238 -5.63 -0.74 4.24
C ARG A 238 -4.42 0.02 3.71
N VAL A 239 -4.69 1.18 3.12
CA VAL A 239 -3.69 2.01 2.43
C VAL A 239 -3.60 3.34 3.15
N GLN A 240 -2.39 3.75 3.50
CA GLN A 240 -2.15 5.08 4.05
C GLN A 240 -2.17 6.09 2.89
N VAL A 241 -3.01 7.11 3.01
CA VAL A 241 -3.17 8.12 1.97
C VAL A 241 -2.56 9.47 2.40
N GLY A 242 -2.33 9.68 3.68
CA GLY A 242 -1.68 10.90 4.17
C GLY A 242 -1.08 10.74 5.56
N CYS A 243 -0.05 11.55 5.82
CA CYS A 243 0.59 11.69 7.13
C CYS A 243 1.08 13.13 7.28
N TRP A 244 0.73 13.77 8.37
CA TRP A 244 1.02 15.17 8.66
C TRP A 244 1.42 15.37 10.12
N ILE A 245 1.94 16.55 10.44
CA ILE A 245 2.25 17.00 11.79
C ILE A 245 1.35 18.18 12.13
N ALA A 246 0.64 18.09 13.25
CA ALA A 246 -0.17 19.16 13.82
C ALA A 246 0.65 20.08 14.72
N ASP A 247 0.13 21.28 14.97
CA ASP A 247 0.76 22.26 15.82
C ASP A 247 0.61 21.88 17.30
N LYS A 248 1.67 22.11 18.08
CA LYS A 248 1.63 21.99 19.54
C LYS A 248 0.93 23.21 20.12
N LEU A 249 -0.07 22.97 20.96
CA LEU A 249 -0.74 24.02 21.71
C LEU A 249 -0.23 24.10 23.16
N SER A 250 -0.39 25.27 23.77
CA SER A 250 -0.23 25.41 25.22
C SER A 250 -1.34 24.65 25.96
N ALA A 251 -1.12 24.37 27.25
CA ALA A 251 -2.17 23.78 28.08
C ALA A 251 -3.39 24.72 28.15
N ASP A 252 -4.58 24.12 28.13
CA ASP A 252 -5.85 24.83 28.11
C ASP A 252 -6.72 24.37 29.29
N ASP A 253 -6.59 25.07 30.43
CA ASP A 253 -7.36 24.72 31.63
C ASP A 253 -8.85 25.04 31.51
N GLU A 254 -9.23 25.97 30.63
CA GLU A 254 -10.63 26.32 30.38
C GLU A 254 -11.34 25.19 29.64
N LEU A 255 -10.70 24.62 28.61
CA LEU A 255 -11.20 23.45 27.89
C LEU A 255 -11.51 22.28 28.84
N PHE A 256 -10.73 22.13 29.92
CA PHE A 256 -10.89 21.06 30.90
C PHE A 256 -11.42 21.56 32.26
N ALA A 257 -12.10 22.71 32.31
CA ALA A 257 -12.52 23.33 33.56
C ALA A 257 -13.44 22.43 34.41
N SER A 258 -14.32 21.65 33.76
CA SER A 258 -15.23 20.70 34.44
C SER A 258 -14.49 19.55 35.15
N TRP A 259 -13.23 19.29 34.79
CA TRP A 259 -12.35 18.32 35.45
C TRP A 259 -11.31 18.98 36.37
N GLY A 260 -11.41 20.30 36.57
CA GLY A 260 -10.49 21.08 37.40
C GLY A 260 -9.16 21.42 36.72
N GLY A 261 -9.15 21.51 35.39
CA GLY A 261 -7.99 21.85 34.57
C GLY A 261 -7.36 20.65 33.87
N GLN A 262 -6.49 20.92 32.90
CA GLN A 262 -5.90 19.92 32.03
C GLN A 262 -5.06 18.91 32.81
N LYS A 263 -4.27 19.40 33.77
CA LYS A 263 -3.41 18.55 34.61
C LYS A 263 -4.23 17.48 35.36
N LYS A 264 -5.31 17.88 36.03
CA LYS A 264 -6.18 16.96 36.77
C LYS A 264 -6.89 15.97 35.84
N ARG A 265 -7.27 16.41 34.63
CA ARG A 265 -7.82 15.51 33.59
C ARG A 265 -6.79 14.44 33.21
N VAL A 266 -5.53 14.82 32.96
CA VAL A 266 -4.45 13.90 32.62
C VAL A 266 -4.12 12.93 33.75
N GLU A 267 -4.02 13.40 34.99
CA GLU A 267 -3.83 12.54 36.17
C GLU A 267 -4.92 11.46 36.26
N ARG A 268 -6.19 11.87 36.09
CA ARG A 268 -7.32 10.93 36.08
C ARG A 268 -7.26 9.94 34.92
N LEU A 269 -6.96 10.41 33.71
CA LEU A 269 -6.84 9.54 32.52
C LEU A 269 -5.76 8.48 32.74
N ARG A 270 -4.58 8.89 33.24
CA ARG A 270 -3.48 7.98 33.56
C ARG A 270 -3.81 6.99 34.67
N SER A 271 -4.56 7.41 35.70
CA SER A 271 -4.97 6.51 36.78
C SER A 271 -5.99 5.46 36.32
N THR A 272 -6.82 5.79 35.32
CA THR A 272 -7.82 4.85 34.78
C THR A 272 -7.28 3.98 33.64
N ASP A 273 -6.30 4.45 32.88
CA ASP A 273 -5.78 3.80 31.67
C ASP A 273 -4.75 2.70 31.96
N SER A 274 -5.02 1.88 32.99
CA SER A 274 -4.24 0.72 33.48
C SER A 274 -2.77 0.71 33.01
N TYR A 275 -2.00 1.71 33.47
CA TYR A 275 -0.61 1.92 33.05
C TYR A 275 0.28 0.68 33.25
N ASP A 276 -0.08 -0.18 34.22
CA ASP A 276 0.59 -1.44 34.52
C ASP A 276 0.52 -2.47 33.39
N ASN A 277 -0.45 -2.36 32.47
CA ASN A 277 -0.59 -3.26 31.32
C ASN A 277 0.30 -2.86 30.13
N ILE A 278 1.03 -1.75 30.22
CA ILE A 278 1.97 -1.34 29.18
C ILE A 278 3.27 -2.12 29.36
N PRO A 279 3.74 -2.84 28.34
CA PRO A 279 5.02 -3.53 28.43
C PRO A 279 6.17 -2.55 28.69
N ASP A 280 7.14 -2.92 29.53
CA ASP A 280 8.24 -2.02 29.92
C ASP A 280 9.07 -1.53 28.72
N HIS A 281 9.21 -2.35 27.69
CA HIS A 281 9.88 -1.97 26.44
C HIS A 281 9.13 -0.89 25.64
N ILE A 282 7.83 -0.67 25.91
CA ILE A 282 7.04 0.43 25.34
C ILE A 282 7.09 1.67 26.25
N LYS A 283 7.11 1.51 27.58
CA LYS A 283 7.18 2.64 28.53
C LYS A 283 8.37 3.57 28.26
N ASN A 284 9.50 3.00 27.85
CA ASN A 284 10.75 3.73 27.60
C ASN A 284 10.96 4.11 26.13
N LYS A 285 10.00 3.84 25.25
CA LYS A 285 10.15 4.15 23.82
C LYS A 285 10.01 5.65 23.57
N PRO A 286 10.91 6.26 22.77
CA PRO A 286 10.78 7.67 22.41
C PRO A 286 9.49 7.96 21.65
N ILE A 287 8.83 9.06 22.00
CA ILE A 287 7.76 9.66 21.20
C ILE A 287 8.35 10.13 19.87
N GLY A 288 7.65 9.89 18.75
CA GLY A 288 8.08 10.34 17.42
C GLY A 288 8.66 9.25 16.49
N GLN A 289 8.52 7.97 16.82
CA GLN A 289 8.94 6.85 15.93
C GLN A 289 8.13 6.74 14.62
N TRP A 290 7.10 7.58 14.46
CA TRP A 290 6.14 7.51 13.35
C TRP A 290 6.78 7.78 11.99
N GLU A 291 7.74 8.71 11.91
CA GLU A 291 8.46 8.99 10.66
C GLU A 291 9.22 7.75 10.17
N LYS A 292 9.94 7.08 11.08
CA LYS A 292 10.62 5.81 10.81
C LYS A 292 9.64 4.76 10.31
N TYR A 293 8.45 4.65 10.92
CA TYR A 293 7.44 3.68 10.51
C TYR A 293 6.85 3.95 9.13
N ASN A 294 6.79 5.21 8.69
CA ASN A 294 6.32 5.60 7.35
C ASN A 294 7.37 5.42 6.24
N GLN A 295 8.62 5.08 6.57
CA GLN A 295 9.64 4.79 5.56
C GLN A 295 9.23 3.56 4.74
N THR A 296 9.35 3.67 3.42
CA THR A 296 9.03 2.59 2.48
C THR A 296 10.28 2.11 1.76
N TYR A 297 10.27 0.81 1.43
CA TYR A 297 11.38 0.09 0.84
C TYR A 297 10.88 -0.69 -0.38
N PRO A 298 11.63 -0.74 -1.49
CA PRO A 298 11.23 -1.47 -2.70
C PRO A 298 11.52 -2.96 -2.53
N TYR A 299 10.56 -3.72 -1.99
CA TYR A 299 10.74 -5.15 -1.78
C TYR A 299 9.51 -5.99 -2.14
N ARG A 300 9.75 -7.29 -2.34
CA ARG A 300 8.70 -8.32 -2.51
C ARG A 300 8.90 -9.47 -1.54
N TYR A 301 7.88 -10.31 -1.40
CA TYR A 301 7.98 -11.55 -0.66
C TYR A 301 8.45 -12.68 -1.57
N ASN A 302 9.31 -13.55 -1.05
CA ASN A 302 9.70 -14.79 -1.71
C ASN A 302 9.45 -15.95 -0.74
N VAL A 303 8.47 -16.79 -1.02
CA VAL A 303 8.16 -17.97 -0.19
C VAL A 303 8.52 -19.20 -1.00
N SER A 304 9.47 -19.99 -0.50
CA SER A 304 9.96 -21.19 -1.19
C SER A 304 9.74 -22.43 -0.34
N PHE A 305 9.38 -23.55 -0.96
CA PHE A 305 9.14 -24.81 -0.26
C PHE A 305 10.18 -25.86 -0.66
N VAL A 306 10.90 -26.41 0.32
CA VAL A 306 11.99 -27.38 0.06
C VAL A 306 11.49 -28.72 -0.50
N ASP A 307 10.27 -29.13 -0.17
CA ASP A 307 9.70 -30.43 -0.60
C ASP A 307 8.99 -30.33 -1.95
N SER A 308 7.84 -29.67 -1.94
CA SER A 308 6.97 -29.43 -3.08
C SER A 308 6.24 -28.10 -2.89
N GLU A 309 5.88 -27.48 -4.01
CA GLU A 309 5.03 -26.30 -4.02
C GLU A 309 3.65 -26.62 -3.43
N PRO A 310 3.03 -25.68 -2.69
CA PRO A 310 1.70 -25.87 -2.13
C PRO A 310 0.63 -25.70 -3.22
N GLU A 311 -0.57 -26.21 -2.94
CA GLU A 311 -1.75 -25.99 -3.80
C GLU A 311 -2.19 -24.52 -3.79
N SER A 312 -1.97 -23.86 -2.66
CA SER A 312 -2.28 -22.45 -2.46
C SER A 312 -1.33 -21.81 -1.45
N LEU A 313 -1.10 -20.52 -1.58
CA LEU A 313 -0.38 -19.70 -0.61
C LEU A 313 -1.04 -18.33 -0.54
N LEU A 314 -1.26 -17.89 0.70
CA LEU A 314 -1.72 -16.57 1.07
C LEU A 314 -0.70 -15.92 1.99
N ILE A 315 -0.41 -14.66 1.73
CA ILE A 315 0.46 -13.80 2.53
C ILE A 315 -0.36 -12.62 3.00
N GLU A 316 -0.56 -12.50 4.30
CA GLU A 316 -1.14 -11.32 4.92
C GLU A 316 -0.06 -10.58 5.70
N THR A 317 0.09 -9.28 5.47
CA THR A 317 1.02 -8.43 6.18
C THR A 317 0.34 -7.24 6.82
N HIS A 318 0.68 -7.00 8.09
CA HIS A 318 0.45 -5.75 8.80
C HIS A 318 1.76 -4.98 8.89
N TYR A 319 1.75 -3.70 8.55
CA TYR A 319 2.95 -2.87 8.46
C TYR A 319 3.07 -1.91 9.65
N TYR A 320 4.28 -1.41 9.91
CA TYR A 320 4.51 -0.46 11.01
C TYR A 320 3.81 0.90 10.82
N ASN A 321 3.66 1.39 9.58
CA ASN A 321 2.85 2.57 9.27
C ASN A 321 1.33 2.33 9.40
N GLY A 322 0.93 1.14 9.85
CA GLY A 322 -0.46 0.77 9.97
C GLY A 322 -1.08 0.32 8.65
N GLU A 323 -0.38 0.17 7.52
CA GLU A 323 -1.00 -0.46 6.35
C GLU A 323 -1.30 -1.95 6.58
N ARG A 324 -2.20 -2.50 5.76
CA ARG A 324 -2.50 -3.94 5.71
C ARG A 324 -2.64 -4.37 4.27
N PHE A 325 -2.02 -5.48 3.92
CA PHE A 325 -2.08 -6.02 2.57
C PHE A 325 -2.17 -7.54 2.61
N GLN A 326 -3.09 -8.10 1.84
CA GLN A 326 -3.23 -9.52 1.62
C GLN A 326 -3.00 -9.82 0.14
N SER A 327 -2.09 -10.75 -0.16
CA SER A 327 -1.74 -11.20 -1.51
C SER A 327 -1.53 -12.69 -1.53
N GLY A 328 -1.72 -13.34 -2.69
CA GLY A 328 -1.36 -14.75 -2.85
C GLY A 328 0.00 -14.96 -3.50
N ILE A 329 0.12 -16.13 -4.15
CA ILE A 329 1.35 -16.68 -4.78
C ILE A 329 2.07 -15.68 -5.70
N ASP A 330 1.33 -14.77 -6.35
CA ASP A 330 1.86 -13.91 -7.41
C ASP A 330 2.12 -12.45 -6.99
N ASP A 331 2.58 -12.21 -5.75
CA ASP A 331 3.16 -10.90 -5.38
C ASP A 331 4.58 -10.72 -5.94
N THR A 332 4.77 -11.08 -7.22
CA THR A 332 6.02 -10.97 -7.97
C THR A 332 6.43 -9.51 -8.21
N VAL A 333 5.48 -8.60 -8.04
CA VAL A 333 5.64 -7.15 -8.25
C VAL A 333 6.33 -6.53 -7.03
N ILE A 334 7.54 -6.01 -7.26
CA ILE A 334 8.22 -5.14 -6.31
C ILE A 334 7.36 -3.90 -6.09
N ARG A 335 7.03 -3.60 -4.83
CA ARG A 335 6.35 -2.35 -4.45
C ARG A 335 7.14 -1.69 -3.34
N SER A 336 7.08 -0.36 -3.30
CA SER A 336 7.54 0.36 -2.13
C SER A 336 6.55 0.15 -1.00
N LYS A 337 6.96 -0.57 0.05
CA LYS A 337 6.12 -0.94 1.20
C LYS A 337 6.86 -0.59 2.48
N ALA A 338 6.13 -0.29 3.56
CA ALA A 338 6.78 -0.07 4.85
C ALA A 338 7.42 -1.35 5.41
N CYS A 339 8.19 -1.26 6.48
CA CYS A 339 8.65 -2.45 7.18
C CYS A 339 7.45 -3.27 7.72
N PRO A 340 7.47 -4.61 7.58
CA PRO A 340 6.40 -5.45 8.09
C PRO A 340 6.47 -5.54 9.61
N LYS A 341 5.34 -5.32 10.28
CA LYS A 341 5.18 -5.50 11.74
C LYS A 341 4.80 -6.95 12.08
N LYS A 342 3.95 -7.56 11.25
CA LYS A 342 3.50 -8.95 11.40
C LYS A 342 3.21 -9.52 10.01
N ILE A 343 3.63 -10.76 9.79
CA ILE A 343 3.40 -11.50 8.55
C ILE A 343 2.71 -12.81 8.92
N THR A 344 1.70 -13.15 8.15
CA THR A 344 0.98 -14.40 8.23
C THR A 344 1.08 -15.11 6.89
N LEU A 345 1.55 -16.36 6.90
CA LEU A 345 1.57 -17.23 5.73
C LEU A 345 0.54 -18.34 5.94
N ILE A 346 -0.34 -18.55 4.97
CA ILE A 346 -1.32 -19.65 4.99
C ILE A 346 -1.13 -20.44 3.71
N TRP A 347 -0.91 -21.75 3.81
CA TRP A 347 -0.71 -22.59 2.64
C TRP A 347 -1.32 -23.97 2.82
N LYS A 348 -1.74 -24.57 1.70
CA LYS A 348 -2.35 -25.91 1.68
C LYS A 348 -1.44 -26.92 1.00
N LYS A 349 -1.30 -28.11 1.61
CA LYS A 349 -0.61 -29.27 1.03
C LYS A 349 -1.44 -30.53 1.26
N GLY A 350 -2.06 -31.06 0.21
CA GLY A 350 -2.98 -32.18 0.33
C GLY A 350 -4.14 -31.82 1.26
N ASP A 351 -4.44 -32.69 2.22
CA ASP A 351 -5.52 -32.47 3.18
C ASP A 351 -5.13 -31.55 4.35
N ASP A 352 -3.87 -31.10 4.42
CA ASP A 352 -3.39 -30.25 5.50
C ASP A 352 -3.39 -28.76 5.12
N GLU A 353 -3.96 -27.95 6.00
CA GLU A 353 -3.79 -26.50 6.01
C GLU A 353 -2.72 -26.12 7.04
N TYR A 354 -1.80 -25.26 6.62
CA TYR A 354 -0.75 -24.71 7.44
C TYR A 354 -0.91 -23.21 7.62
N PHE A 355 -0.54 -22.74 8.79
CA PHE A 355 -0.61 -21.34 9.18
C PHE A 355 0.65 -20.96 9.94
N ALA A 356 1.37 -19.95 9.49
CA ALA A 356 2.53 -19.41 10.19
C ALA A 356 2.32 -17.93 10.54
N CYS A 357 2.55 -17.58 11.80
CA CYS A 357 2.62 -16.20 12.29
C CYS A 357 4.08 -15.84 12.53
N ILE A 358 4.55 -14.75 11.91
CA ILE A 358 5.93 -14.30 11.96
C ILE A 358 5.98 -12.84 12.39
N GLN A 359 6.81 -12.53 13.39
CA GLN A 359 7.14 -11.18 13.82
C GLN A 359 8.64 -11.07 14.03
N PHE A 360 9.21 -9.91 13.75
CA PHE A 360 10.64 -9.65 13.96
C PHE A 360 10.84 -8.67 15.10
N GLU A 361 12.03 -8.72 15.72
CA GLU A 361 12.47 -7.63 16.59
C GLU A 361 12.64 -6.37 15.73
N GLU A 362 11.99 -5.30 16.18
CA GLU A 362 11.83 -4.07 15.40
C GLU A 362 13.17 -3.44 15.03
N THR A 363 14.05 -3.26 16.01
CA THR A 363 15.32 -2.54 15.82
C THR A 363 16.20 -3.27 14.81
N TYR A 364 16.30 -4.59 14.95
CA TYR A 364 17.05 -5.46 14.07
C TYR A 364 16.46 -5.49 12.65
N LEU A 365 15.14 -5.58 12.52
CA LEU A 365 14.47 -5.60 11.22
C LEU A 365 14.73 -4.29 10.45
N PHE A 366 14.49 -3.14 11.08
CA PHE A 366 14.70 -1.84 10.44
C PHE A 366 16.16 -1.66 10.02
N ARG A 367 17.11 -1.97 10.90
CA ARG A 367 18.55 -1.92 10.58
C ARG A 367 18.90 -2.84 9.41
N SER A 368 18.24 -4.00 9.30
CA SER A 368 18.45 -4.95 8.20
C SER A 368 17.89 -4.42 6.88
N PHE A 369 16.70 -3.80 6.90
CA PHE A 369 16.09 -3.14 5.74
C PHE A 369 16.92 -1.95 5.25
N GLU A 370 17.37 -1.07 6.14
CA GLU A 370 18.25 0.06 5.82
C GLU A 370 19.55 -0.42 5.13
N GLN A 371 20.10 -1.55 5.56
CA GLN A 371 21.27 -2.17 4.94
C GLN A 371 21.00 -2.74 3.54
N MET A 372 19.74 -2.95 3.15
CA MET A 372 19.36 -3.45 1.83
C MET A 372 19.04 -2.33 0.83
N VAL A 373 18.89 -1.07 1.28
CA VAL A 373 18.58 0.09 0.41
C VAL A 373 19.63 0.35 -0.68
N VAL A 374 20.84 -0.21 -0.52
CA VAL A 374 21.88 -0.20 -1.58
C VAL A 374 21.45 -0.95 -2.84
N ALA A 375 20.56 -1.93 -2.73
CA ALA A 375 20.00 -2.66 -3.85
C ALA A 375 18.81 -1.87 -4.45
N PRO A 376 18.64 -1.84 -5.78
CA PRO A 376 17.46 -1.24 -6.42
C PRO A 376 16.13 -1.81 -5.91
N SER A 377 16.17 -3.08 -5.52
CA SER A 377 15.09 -3.81 -4.85
C SER A 377 15.64 -5.04 -4.15
N PHE A 378 14.92 -5.58 -3.17
CA PHE A 378 15.29 -6.82 -2.49
C PHE A 378 14.07 -7.69 -2.17
N GLU A 379 14.33 -8.89 -1.67
CA GLU A 379 13.32 -9.86 -1.27
C GLU A 379 13.37 -10.07 0.24
N LEU A 380 12.19 -10.19 0.86
CA LEU A 380 12.03 -10.79 2.17
C LEU A 380 11.61 -12.25 1.97
N CYS A 381 12.53 -13.15 2.28
CA CYS A 381 12.45 -14.56 1.94
C CYS A 381 11.97 -15.41 3.12
N PHE A 382 11.17 -16.43 2.81
CA PHE A 382 10.66 -17.44 3.73
C PHE A 382 10.87 -18.83 3.12
N ALA A 383 11.90 -19.54 3.57
CA ALA A 383 12.19 -20.89 3.13
C ALA A 383 11.56 -21.90 4.08
N VAL A 384 10.43 -22.49 3.66
CA VAL A 384 9.70 -23.51 4.40
C VAL A 384 10.38 -24.85 4.25
N ASN A 385 10.75 -25.47 5.36
CA ASN A 385 11.44 -26.75 5.36
C ASN A 385 10.56 -27.92 4.86
N LYS A 386 11.17 -29.09 4.64
CA LYS A 386 10.47 -30.29 4.16
C LYS A 386 9.28 -30.69 5.06
N GLY A 387 9.43 -30.55 6.39
CA GLY A 387 8.40 -30.89 7.35
C GLY A 387 7.27 -29.86 7.49
N SER A 388 7.35 -28.70 6.82
CA SER A 388 6.45 -27.56 7.02
C SER A 388 6.30 -27.17 8.50
N ASN A 389 7.37 -27.36 9.28
CA ASN A 389 7.44 -27.11 10.72
C ASN A 389 8.63 -26.23 11.10
N PHE A 390 9.24 -25.57 10.12
CA PHE A 390 10.27 -24.56 10.32
C PHE A 390 10.33 -23.65 9.09
N ILE A 391 10.61 -22.37 9.30
CA ILE A 391 10.74 -21.37 8.23
C ILE A 391 12.00 -20.55 8.47
N ASP A 392 12.93 -20.63 7.52
CA ASP A 392 14.08 -19.73 7.48
C ASP A 392 13.69 -18.40 6.86
N CYS A 393 13.95 -17.33 7.60
CA CYS A 393 13.68 -15.94 7.21
C CYS A 393 15.00 -15.20 6.94
N PHE A 394 15.12 -14.56 5.79
CA PHE A 394 16.28 -13.75 5.43
C PHE A 394 15.93 -12.67 4.41
N LEU A 395 16.74 -11.62 4.32
CA LEU A 395 16.69 -10.65 3.23
C LEU A 395 17.71 -11.04 2.16
N GLN A 396 17.35 -10.87 0.89
CA GLN A 396 18.25 -11.15 -0.22
C GLN A 396 18.08 -10.13 -1.35
N GLY A 397 19.19 -9.65 -1.90
CA GLY A 397 19.18 -8.70 -3.01
C GLY A 397 20.59 -8.31 -3.42
N ASP A 398 20.83 -8.22 -4.72
CA ASP A 398 22.09 -7.73 -5.30
C ASP A 398 23.37 -8.42 -4.74
N GLY A 399 23.31 -9.76 -4.62
CA GLY A 399 24.41 -10.57 -4.08
C GLY A 399 24.59 -10.49 -2.55
N LYS A 400 23.82 -9.63 -1.86
CA LYS A 400 23.80 -9.52 -0.40
C LYS A 400 22.70 -10.40 0.19
N ARG A 401 23.01 -11.04 1.32
CA ARG A 401 22.07 -11.81 2.14
C ARG A 401 22.22 -11.41 3.60
N ILE A 402 21.11 -11.14 4.27
CA ILE A 402 21.06 -10.82 5.71
C ILE A 402 20.10 -11.81 6.37
N GLU A 403 20.63 -12.64 7.28
CA GLU A 403 19.80 -13.58 8.04
C GLU A 403 18.91 -12.85 9.04
N LEU A 404 17.71 -13.38 9.28
CA LEU A 404 16.82 -12.95 10.36
C LEU A 404 16.71 -14.12 11.35
N PRO A 405 17.68 -14.31 12.27
CA PRO A 405 17.79 -15.50 13.11
C PRO A 405 16.74 -15.55 14.23
N ASP A 406 16.59 -16.71 14.86
CA ASP A 406 15.61 -16.97 15.94
C ASP A 406 15.71 -16.01 17.14
N GLU A 407 16.90 -15.45 17.41
CA GLU A 407 17.09 -14.41 18.44
C GLU A 407 16.36 -13.08 18.13
N TYR A 408 16.08 -12.81 16.86
CA TYR A 408 15.43 -11.59 16.38
C TYR A 408 14.11 -11.84 15.64
N ARG A 409 13.57 -13.06 15.73
CA ARG A 409 12.24 -13.39 15.18
C ARG A 409 11.44 -14.26 16.13
N LYS A 410 10.13 -14.05 16.13
CA LYS A 410 9.15 -14.90 16.79
C LYS A 410 8.29 -15.55 15.71
N ILE A 411 8.20 -16.86 15.75
CA ILE A 411 7.44 -17.64 14.78
C ILE A 411 6.66 -18.76 15.48
N LYS A 412 5.40 -18.92 15.08
CA LYS A 412 4.57 -20.09 15.39
C LYS A 412 3.98 -20.65 14.11
N ILE A 413 4.00 -21.97 13.97
CA ILE A 413 3.47 -22.70 12.82
C ILE A 413 2.45 -23.71 13.32
N PHE A 414 1.31 -23.76 12.64
CA PHE A 414 0.21 -24.66 12.92
C PHE A 414 -0.06 -25.53 11.69
N ARG A 415 -0.52 -26.76 11.93
CA ARG A 415 -1.05 -27.68 10.95
C ARG A 415 -2.43 -28.11 11.43
N ASN A 416 -3.47 -27.85 10.65
CA ASN A 416 -4.88 -28.12 10.99
C ASN A 416 -5.20 -27.69 12.44
N HIS A 417 -4.88 -26.45 12.76
CA HIS A 417 -5.08 -25.83 14.09
C HIS A 417 -4.21 -26.36 15.24
N LYS A 418 -3.30 -27.31 15.00
CA LYS A 418 -2.35 -27.79 16.00
C LYS A 418 -0.98 -27.17 15.80
N MET A 419 -0.42 -26.57 16.84
CA MET A 419 0.94 -26.01 16.78
C MET A 419 1.97 -27.13 16.54
N VAL A 420 2.76 -27.00 15.47
CA VAL A 420 3.84 -27.92 15.12
C VAL A 420 5.23 -27.33 15.37
N TYR A 421 5.32 -26.01 15.52
CA TYR A 421 6.55 -25.30 15.85
C TYR A 421 6.28 -23.96 16.53
N GLY A 422 7.15 -23.59 17.46
CA GLY A 422 7.16 -22.28 18.09
C GLY A 422 8.51 -22.03 18.77
N ASN A 423 9.16 -20.90 18.47
CA ASN A 423 10.45 -20.54 19.06
C ASN A 423 10.34 -19.60 20.28
N TYR A 424 9.11 -19.34 20.75
CA TYR A 424 8.84 -18.52 21.93
C TYR A 424 7.60 -19.02 22.69
N SER A 425 7.63 -18.88 24.01
CA SER A 425 6.60 -19.41 24.93
C SER A 425 5.53 -18.39 25.33
N GLN A 426 5.81 -17.08 25.25
CA GLN A 426 4.91 -16.02 25.70
C GLN A 426 3.75 -15.75 24.71
N GLU A 427 2.62 -15.24 25.22
CA GLU A 427 1.44 -14.78 24.47
C GLU A 427 1.69 -13.58 23.53
N GLY A 428 2.93 -13.10 23.42
CA GLY A 428 3.30 -11.81 22.81
C GLY A 428 3.10 -11.68 21.29
N ILE A 429 2.60 -12.70 20.58
CA ILE A 429 2.00 -12.49 19.24
C ILE A 429 0.51 -12.64 19.43
N GLU A 430 -0.22 -11.51 19.45
CA GLU A 430 -1.69 -11.55 19.40
C GLU A 430 -2.14 -12.22 18.10
N PHE A 431 -2.87 -13.33 18.25
CA PHE A 431 -3.52 -14.05 17.17
C PHE A 431 -4.83 -13.34 16.84
N TRP A 432 -4.84 -12.54 15.78
CA TRP A 432 -6.10 -12.24 15.09
C TRP A 432 -6.51 -13.51 14.34
N GLY A 433 -7.42 -14.27 14.93
CA GLY A 433 -7.77 -15.61 14.45
C GLY A 433 -8.51 -16.51 15.46
N GLU A 434 -8.64 -16.13 16.74
CA GLU A 434 -9.52 -16.88 17.67
C GLU A 434 -11.01 -16.84 17.25
N GLY A 435 -11.39 -16.06 16.23
CA GLY A 435 -12.70 -16.12 15.59
C GLY A 435 -12.84 -17.16 14.47
N TYR A 436 -11.75 -17.80 14.03
CA TYR A 436 -11.76 -18.95 13.09
C TYR A 436 -11.41 -20.27 13.80
N LEU A 437 -11.18 -20.21 15.11
CA LEU A 437 -10.93 -21.35 15.99
C LEU A 437 -12.15 -21.58 16.88
N TYR A 438 -13.28 -21.94 16.28
CA TYR A 438 -14.39 -22.62 16.95
C TYR A 438 -14.90 -23.77 16.09
#